data_AF-A0A1J4NZT7-F1
#
_entry.id   AF-A0A1J4NZT7-F1
#
_cell.length_a   1.000
_cell.length_b   1.000
_cell.length_c   1.000
_cell.angle_alpha   90.00
_cell.angle_beta   90.00
_cell.angle_gamma   90.00
#
_symmetry.space_group_name_H-M   'P 1'
#
loop_
_entity.id
_entity.type
_entity.pdbx_description
1 polymer ?
#
loop_
_entity_poly.entity_id
_entity_poly.type
_entity_poly.pdbx_seq_one_letter_code
_entity_poly.pdbx_strand_id
1 'polypeptide(L)'
;MLLTGCAAVDLPLAGVWMGADRVPRALIRPCGDDSYRRPSLDGRAAGAQEGPVTTGWDVRLEKLSGDAWFPLFSPPADWRARHRGAQRLLPDHRYTLSFGHYVTGDSYNGVVEFTTEEIGRLKSGQVWADGRVMSLGEFEKLAEDSC
;
A
#
# COMPACT_ATOMS: atom_id res chain seq x y z
N MET A 1 26.31 1.96 -25.29
CA MET A 1 25.04 2.67 -25.02
C MET A 1 24.41 2.01 -23.80
N LEU A 2 24.42 2.68 -22.66
CA LEU A 2 23.82 2.22 -21.41
C LEU A 2 22.38 2.73 -21.35
N LEU A 3 21.39 1.83 -21.44
CA LEU A 3 20.01 2.11 -21.06
C LEU A 3 19.88 1.86 -19.56
N THR A 4 20.33 2.80 -18.73
CA THR A 4 19.94 2.82 -17.32
C THR A 4 18.51 3.36 -17.25
N GLY A 5 17.54 2.47 -17.38
CA GLY A 5 16.14 2.81 -17.11
C GLY A 5 16.06 3.37 -15.68
N CYS A 6 15.64 4.62 -15.55
CA CYS A 6 15.28 5.21 -14.26
C CYS A 6 14.00 4.49 -13.80
N ALA A 7 14.16 3.35 -13.13
CA ALA A 7 13.05 2.71 -12.45
C ALA A 7 12.66 3.62 -11.27
N ALA A 8 11.35 3.78 -11.06
CA ALA A 8 10.83 4.50 -9.91
C ALA A 8 11.32 3.84 -8.62
N VAL A 9 11.73 4.63 -7.63
CA VAL A 9 12.19 4.13 -6.34
C VAL A 9 11.00 3.73 -5.49
N ASP A 10 11.08 2.59 -4.81
CA ASP A 10 10.06 2.18 -3.84
C ASP A 10 10.33 2.88 -2.50
N LEU A 11 9.33 3.60 -1.99
CA LEU A 11 9.39 4.37 -0.75
C LEU A 11 8.34 3.86 0.27
N PRO A 12 8.62 3.95 1.59
CA PRO A 12 7.74 3.49 2.65
C PRO A 12 6.58 4.46 2.92
N LEU A 13 5.82 4.78 1.86
CA LEU A 13 4.73 5.78 1.86
C LEU A 13 3.34 5.15 1.98
N ALA A 14 3.29 3.84 2.22
CA ALA A 14 2.06 3.12 2.51
C ALA A 14 2.23 2.35 3.83
N GLY A 15 1.13 2.24 4.57
CA GLY A 15 1.09 1.53 5.84
C GLY A 15 -0.24 0.82 6.05
N VAL A 16 -0.22 -0.24 6.84
CA VAL A 16 -1.41 -1.03 7.16
C VAL A 16 -1.47 -1.33 8.65
N TRP A 17 -2.67 -1.38 9.21
CA TRP A 17 -2.86 -1.73 10.62
C TRP A 17 -4.17 -2.47 10.85
N MET A 18 -4.32 -3.02 12.05
CA MET A 18 -5.57 -3.58 12.52
C MET A 18 -6.33 -2.51 13.34
N GLY A 19 -7.52 -2.12 12.88
CA GLY A 19 -8.40 -1.23 13.62
C GLY A 19 -8.90 -1.86 14.92
N ALA A 20 -9.36 -1.03 15.87
CA ALA A 20 -9.95 -1.52 17.13
C ALA A 20 -11.21 -2.37 16.92
N ASP A 21 -11.87 -2.20 15.77
CA ASP A 21 -13.00 -2.96 15.26
C ASP A 21 -12.60 -4.31 14.62
N ARG A 22 -11.30 -4.67 14.64
CA ARG A 22 -10.70 -5.80 13.93
C ARG A 22 -10.90 -5.74 12.40
N VAL A 23 -11.05 -4.52 11.86
CA VAL A 23 -11.05 -4.28 10.42
C VAL A 23 -9.63 -3.85 10.02
N PRO A 24 -8.99 -4.53 9.05
CA PRO A 24 -7.71 -4.07 8.53
C PRO A 24 -7.89 -2.74 7.80
N ARG A 25 -6.97 -1.81 8.02
CA ARG A 25 -7.00 -0.45 7.46
C ARG A 25 -5.69 -0.14 6.76
N ALA A 26 -5.76 0.79 5.83
CA ALA A 26 -4.68 1.24 4.98
C ALA A 26 -4.49 2.76 5.07
N LEU A 27 -3.25 3.17 4.89
CA LEU A 27 -2.81 4.56 4.79
C LEU A 27 -1.91 4.68 3.56
N ILE A 28 -2.18 5.70 2.74
CA ILE A 28 -1.38 6.14 1.61
C ILE A 28 -1.00 7.60 1.85
N ARG A 29 0.30 7.93 1.76
CA ARG A 29 0.85 9.26 2.05
C ARG A 29 1.87 9.67 0.99
N PRO A 30 1.45 10.28 -0.14
CA PRO A 30 2.40 10.76 -1.14
C PRO A 30 3.32 11.85 -0.57
N CYS A 31 4.43 12.14 -1.25
CA CYS A 31 5.36 13.18 -0.83
C CYS A 31 4.76 14.57 -1.00
N GLY A 32 4.66 15.33 0.09
CA GLY A 32 4.10 16.69 0.07
C GLY A 32 2.74 16.75 -0.62
N ASP A 33 2.63 17.60 -1.64
CA ASP A 33 1.41 17.80 -2.43
C ASP A 33 1.39 16.97 -3.73
N ASP A 34 2.25 15.95 -3.83
CA ASP A 34 2.35 15.13 -5.02
C ASP A 34 1.04 14.43 -5.35
N SER A 35 0.69 14.47 -6.63
CA SER A 35 -0.36 13.61 -7.14
C SER A 35 0.14 12.18 -7.29
N TYR A 36 -0.72 11.21 -7.03
CA TYR A 36 -0.44 9.80 -7.27
C TYR A 36 -1.48 9.16 -8.18
N ARG A 37 -1.14 7.96 -8.67
CA ARG A 37 -1.96 7.21 -9.61
C ARG A 37 -2.03 5.74 -9.25
N ARG A 38 -3.09 5.13 -9.77
CA ARG A 38 -3.31 3.68 -9.80
C ARG A 38 -3.03 2.98 -8.47
N PRO A 39 -3.58 3.44 -7.33
CA PRO A 39 -3.45 2.67 -6.11
C PRO A 39 -4.07 1.29 -6.30
N SER A 40 -3.44 0.29 -5.69
CA SER A 40 -3.88 -1.10 -5.77
C SER A 40 -3.55 -1.88 -4.51
N LEU A 41 -4.37 -2.88 -4.22
CA LEU A 41 -4.07 -3.95 -3.29
C LEU A 41 -4.01 -5.26 -4.08
N ASP A 42 -2.85 -5.90 -4.08
CA ASP A 42 -2.61 -7.16 -4.76
C ASP A 42 -2.39 -8.27 -3.74
N GLY A 43 -3.31 -9.22 -3.62
CA GLY A 43 -3.13 -10.42 -2.79
C GLY A 43 -2.85 -11.67 -3.62
N ARG A 44 -1.80 -12.40 -3.22
CA ARG A 44 -1.33 -13.64 -3.84
C ARG A 44 -1.14 -14.71 -2.76
N ALA A 45 -1.30 -15.98 -3.11
CA ALA A 45 -0.95 -17.07 -2.20
C ALA A 45 0.56 -17.06 -1.94
N ALA A 46 1.00 -17.17 -0.68
CA ALA A 46 2.38 -16.95 -0.25
C ALA A 46 3.40 -17.92 -0.87
N GLY A 47 2.96 -19.10 -1.33
CA GLY A 47 3.80 -20.07 -2.04
C GLY A 47 4.03 -19.76 -3.52
N ALA A 48 3.36 -18.75 -4.08
CA ALA A 48 3.54 -18.30 -5.45
C ALA A 48 4.41 -17.04 -5.47
N GLN A 49 5.73 -17.22 -5.61
CA GLN A 49 6.68 -16.11 -5.76
C GLN A 49 6.34 -15.27 -7.02
N GLU A 50 5.80 -15.95 -8.03
CA GLU A 50 5.14 -15.40 -9.20
C GLU A 50 3.79 -16.09 -9.38
N GLY A 51 2.73 -15.33 -9.68
CA GLY A 51 1.40 -15.91 -9.82
C GLY A 51 0.30 -14.85 -9.98
N PRO A 52 -0.90 -15.27 -10.40
CA PRO A 52 -2.00 -14.34 -10.57
C PRO A 52 -2.40 -13.74 -9.23
N VAL A 53 -2.68 -12.44 -9.22
CA VAL A 53 -3.35 -11.80 -8.08
C VAL A 53 -4.77 -12.35 -8.00
N THR A 54 -5.08 -13.01 -6.89
CA THR A 54 -6.34 -13.75 -6.68
C THR A 54 -7.37 -12.93 -5.90
N THR A 55 -6.91 -11.97 -5.09
CA THR A 55 -7.76 -11.12 -4.24
C THR A 55 -7.19 -9.70 -4.18
N GLY A 56 -8.05 -8.70 -3.99
CA GLY A 56 -7.66 -7.31 -3.80
C GLY A 56 -8.48 -6.35 -4.65
N TRP A 57 -7.87 -5.25 -5.08
CA TRP A 57 -8.52 -4.24 -5.91
C TRP A 57 -7.50 -3.36 -6.65
N ASP A 58 -7.94 -2.76 -7.76
CA ASP A 58 -7.15 -1.78 -8.51
C ASP A 58 -7.96 -0.54 -8.88
N VAL A 59 -7.29 0.60 -8.93
CA VAL A 59 -7.86 1.89 -9.38
C VAL A 59 -7.19 2.31 -10.67
N ARG A 60 -7.97 2.93 -11.57
CA ARG A 60 -7.48 3.44 -12.88
C ARG A 60 -7.25 4.95 -12.92
N LEU A 61 -7.54 5.66 -11.84
CA LEU A 61 -7.35 7.11 -11.75
C LEU A 61 -5.86 7.48 -11.75
N GLU A 62 -5.56 8.59 -12.42
CA GLU A 62 -4.18 9.03 -12.71
C GLU A 62 -3.76 10.27 -11.92
N LYS A 63 -4.69 10.93 -11.22
CA LYS A 63 -4.49 12.19 -10.51
C LYS A 63 -5.27 12.21 -9.20
N LEU A 64 -4.87 11.36 -8.27
CA LEU A 64 -5.31 11.43 -6.87
C LEU A 64 -4.35 12.35 -6.10
N SER A 65 -4.79 12.90 -4.98
CA SER A 65 -4.00 13.86 -4.19
C SER A 65 -4.30 13.70 -2.71
N GLY A 66 -3.30 14.02 -1.89
CA GLY A 66 -3.41 14.01 -0.43
C GLY A 66 -3.43 12.61 0.18
N ASP A 67 -3.26 12.59 1.50
CA ASP A 67 -3.28 11.37 2.29
C ASP A 67 -4.66 10.68 2.23
N ALA A 68 -4.64 9.36 2.27
CA ALA A 68 -5.85 8.55 2.28
C ALA A 68 -5.80 7.49 3.37
N TRP A 69 -6.78 7.53 4.30
CA TRP A 69 -7.02 6.52 5.31
C TRP A 69 -8.35 5.81 5.04
N PHE A 70 -8.35 4.48 4.93
CA PHE A 70 -9.55 3.72 4.57
C PHE A 70 -9.49 2.25 5.03
N PRO A 71 -10.63 1.54 5.15
CA PRO A 71 -10.62 0.09 5.36
C PRO A 71 -9.93 -0.60 4.18
N LEU A 72 -9.01 -1.53 4.44
CA LEU A 72 -8.09 -2.10 3.44
C LEU A 72 -8.79 -2.66 2.20
N PHE A 73 -9.99 -3.24 2.35
CA PHE A 73 -10.79 -3.81 1.26
C PHE A 73 -11.97 -2.93 0.84
N SER A 74 -12.01 -1.67 1.27
CA SER A 74 -13.04 -0.68 0.91
C SER A 74 -12.39 0.68 0.69
N PRO A 75 -11.66 0.85 -0.43
CA PRO A 75 -11.05 2.14 -0.79
C PRO A 75 -12.13 3.23 -0.98
N PRO A 76 -11.75 4.52 -0.97
CA PRO A 76 -12.68 5.62 -1.18
C PRO A 76 -13.59 5.41 -2.39
N ALA A 77 -14.88 5.66 -2.22
CA ALA A 77 -15.90 5.30 -3.22
C ALA A 77 -15.72 6.05 -4.55
N ASP A 78 -15.22 7.28 -4.50
CA ASP A 78 -14.89 8.12 -5.64
C ASP A 78 -13.70 7.58 -6.45
N TRP A 79 -12.86 6.71 -5.87
CA TRP A 79 -11.80 6.03 -6.61
C TRP A 79 -12.35 4.96 -7.56
N ARG A 80 -13.59 4.51 -7.35
CA ARG A 80 -14.28 3.51 -8.18
C ARG A 80 -13.42 2.26 -8.40
N ALA A 81 -12.87 1.73 -7.31
CA ALA A 81 -11.97 0.59 -7.36
C ALA A 81 -12.64 -0.66 -7.95
N ARG A 82 -11.87 -1.40 -8.73
CA ARG A 82 -12.28 -2.68 -9.29
C ARG A 82 -11.80 -3.78 -8.38
N HIS A 83 -12.73 -4.44 -7.70
CA HIS A 83 -12.41 -5.51 -6.77
C HIS A 83 -12.18 -6.84 -7.47
N ARG A 84 -11.34 -7.68 -6.87
CA ARG A 84 -11.07 -9.05 -7.29
C ARG A 84 -11.13 -10.00 -6.10
N GLY A 85 -11.72 -11.17 -6.33
CA GLY A 85 -11.74 -12.26 -5.35
C GLY A 85 -12.43 -11.87 -4.04
N ALA A 86 -11.98 -12.50 -2.95
CA ALA A 86 -12.50 -12.22 -1.62
C ALA A 86 -12.10 -10.81 -1.14
N GLN A 87 -13.01 -10.08 -0.51
CA GLN A 87 -12.75 -8.75 0.06
C GLN A 87 -12.39 -8.84 1.54
N ARG A 88 -11.41 -9.69 1.86
CA ARG A 88 -10.91 -9.93 3.22
C ARG A 88 -9.51 -10.52 3.17
N LEU A 89 -8.79 -10.41 4.29
CA LEU A 89 -7.54 -11.13 4.46
C LEU A 89 -7.80 -12.64 4.37
N LEU A 90 -7.00 -13.31 3.54
CA LEU A 90 -6.99 -14.75 3.37
C LEU A 90 -5.76 -15.32 4.09
N PRO A 91 -5.87 -16.48 4.75
CA PRO A 91 -4.71 -17.15 5.31
C PRO A 91 -3.69 -17.47 4.22
N ASP A 92 -2.41 -17.54 4.59
CA ASP A 92 -1.31 -17.90 3.68
C ASP A 92 -1.26 -17.01 2.43
N HIS A 93 -1.67 -15.75 2.53
CA HIS A 93 -1.57 -14.77 1.44
C HIS A 93 -0.58 -13.66 1.80
N ARG A 94 0.19 -13.26 0.79
CA ARG A 94 0.98 -12.04 0.79
C ARG A 94 0.23 -10.96 0.02
N TYR A 95 0.22 -9.77 0.58
CA TYR A 95 -0.41 -8.60 0.00
C TYR A 95 0.63 -7.52 -0.27
N THR A 96 0.43 -6.80 -1.37
CA THR A 96 1.15 -5.58 -1.70
C THR A 96 0.12 -4.46 -1.86
N LEU A 97 0.19 -3.45 -1.01
CA LEU A 97 -0.51 -2.18 -1.22
C LEU A 97 0.47 -1.22 -1.87
N SER A 98 0.09 -0.61 -2.99
CA SER A 98 0.96 0.31 -3.70
C SER A 98 0.22 1.44 -4.39
N PHE A 99 0.95 2.51 -4.71
CA PHE A 99 0.56 3.57 -5.63
C PHE A 99 1.80 4.14 -6.33
N GLY A 100 1.61 4.83 -7.46
CA GLY A 100 2.72 5.41 -8.21
C GLY A 100 2.68 6.94 -8.28
N HIS A 101 3.85 7.56 -8.27
CA HIS A 101 4.08 8.93 -8.70
C HIS A 101 5.15 8.89 -9.80
N TYR A 102 4.81 9.28 -11.03
CA TYR A 102 5.72 9.22 -12.17
C TYR A 102 5.84 10.55 -12.90
N VAL A 103 6.86 11.31 -12.52
CA VAL A 103 7.31 12.52 -13.22
C VAL A 103 8.79 12.36 -13.56
N THR A 104 9.25 13.12 -14.56
CA THR A 104 10.67 13.07 -14.98
C THR A 104 11.56 13.53 -13.83
N GLY A 105 12.47 12.67 -13.36
CA GLY A 105 13.44 12.99 -12.30
C GLY A 105 13.07 12.45 -10.93
N ASP A 106 11.78 12.53 -10.55
CA ASP A 106 11.34 12.29 -9.17
C ASP A 106 10.28 11.17 -9.08
N SER A 107 10.39 10.15 -9.94
CA SER A 107 9.45 9.03 -9.96
C SER A 107 9.65 8.09 -8.77
N TYR A 108 8.57 7.76 -8.06
CA TYR A 108 8.57 6.76 -6.98
C TYR A 108 7.28 5.92 -6.95
N ASN A 109 7.34 4.80 -6.23
CA ASN A 109 6.16 4.07 -5.79
C ASN A 109 6.08 4.18 -4.26
N GLY A 110 4.88 4.40 -3.73
CA GLY A 110 4.63 4.11 -2.32
C GLY A 110 4.23 2.65 -2.19
N VAL A 111 4.89 1.88 -1.33
CA VAL A 111 4.63 0.44 -1.20
C VAL A 111 4.65 -0.04 0.24
N VAL A 112 3.81 -1.02 0.55
CA VAL A 112 3.95 -1.89 1.72
C VAL A 112 3.58 -3.32 1.36
N GLU A 113 4.44 -4.25 1.77
CA GLU A 113 4.21 -5.69 1.66
C GLU A 113 3.96 -6.28 3.04
N PHE A 114 2.98 -7.19 3.12
CA PHE A 114 2.60 -7.81 4.38
C PHE A 114 1.90 -9.15 4.17
N THR A 115 1.83 -9.93 5.24
CA THR A 115 1.06 -11.17 5.35
C THR A 115 -0.12 -10.99 6.31
N THR A 116 -1.12 -11.85 6.19
CA THR A 116 -2.26 -11.87 7.13
C THR A 116 -1.80 -12.08 8.57
N GLU A 117 -0.76 -12.88 8.78
CA GLU A 117 -0.19 -13.20 10.08
C GLU A 117 0.52 -12.01 10.72
N GLU A 118 1.23 -11.20 9.93
CA GLU A 118 1.87 -9.97 10.41
C GLU A 118 0.84 -8.96 10.90
N ILE A 119 -0.20 -8.70 10.09
CA ILE A 119 -1.27 -7.78 10.47
C ILE A 119 -2.07 -8.30 11.67
N GLY A 120 -2.30 -9.60 11.75
CA GLY A 120 -3.00 -10.23 12.87
C GLY A 120 -2.26 -10.14 14.22
N ARG A 121 -0.95 -9.88 14.20
CA ARG A 121 -0.11 -9.75 15.41
C ARG A 121 0.05 -8.30 15.89
N LEU A 122 -0.41 -7.32 15.11
CA LEU A 122 -0.34 -5.91 15.48
C LEU A 122 -1.20 -5.63 16.72
N LYS A 123 -0.61 -4.92 17.68
CA LYS A 123 -1.33 -4.36 18.82
C LYS A 123 -2.02 -3.06 18.39
N SER A 124 -2.98 -2.61 19.21
CA SER A 124 -3.63 -1.32 18.99
C SER A 124 -2.61 -0.19 18.89
N GLY A 125 -2.76 0.67 17.89
CA GLY A 125 -1.85 1.79 17.61
C GLY A 125 -0.57 1.42 16.86
N GLN A 126 -0.35 0.14 16.55
CA GLN A 126 0.79 -0.31 15.74
C GLN A 126 0.42 -0.34 14.25
N VAL A 127 1.36 0.11 13.44
CA VAL A 127 1.35 0.10 11.98
C VAL A 127 2.43 -0.86 11.50
N TRP A 128 2.13 -1.61 10.45
CA TRP A 128 3.11 -2.34 9.66
C TRP A 128 3.43 -1.51 8.41
N ALA A 129 4.70 -1.17 8.25
CA ALA A 129 5.25 -0.46 7.11
C ALA A 129 6.74 -0.80 7.02
N ASP A 130 7.33 -0.73 5.82
CA ASP A 130 8.78 -0.94 5.66
C ASP A 130 9.29 -2.27 6.27
N GLY A 131 8.47 -3.34 6.16
CA GLY A 131 8.80 -4.66 6.69
C GLY A 131 8.91 -4.76 8.21
N ARG A 132 8.43 -3.76 8.97
CA ARG A 132 8.53 -3.73 10.43
C ARG A 132 7.30 -3.15 11.11
N VAL A 133 7.16 -3.47 12.40
CA VAL A 133 6.15 -2.87 13.27
C VAL A 133 6.66 -1.54 13.80
N MET A 134 5.82 -0.51 13.73
CA MET A 134 6.10 0.82 14.28
C MET A 134 4.81 1.48 14.78
N SER A 135 4.89 2.61 15.47
CA SER A 135 3.74 3.46 15.79
C SER A 135 3.33 4.32 14.59
N LEU A 136 2.12 4.90 14.63
CA LEU A 136 1.67 5.82 13.59
C LEU A 136 2.61 7.03 13.41
N GLY A 137 3.07 7.63 14.51
CA GLY A 137 3.99 8.78 14.43
C GLY A 137 5.37 8.43 13.88
N GLU A 138 5.86 7.21 14.16
CA GLU A 138 7.10 6.73 13.53
C GLU A 138 6.93 6.48 12.03
N PHE A 139 5.76 5.99 11.60
CA PHE A 139 5.44 5.86 10.19
C PHE A 139 5.38 7.23 9.49
N GLU A 140 4.67 8.20 10.09
CA GLU A 140 4.57 9.55 9.52
C GLU A 140 5.93 10.20 9.37
N LYS A 141 6.80 10.06 10.37
CA LYS A 141 8.18 10.54 10.30
C LYS A 141 9.00 9.81 9.23
N LEU A 142 8.89 8.48 9.15
CA LEU A 142 9.58 7.69 8.14
C LEU A 142 9.17 8.11 6.72
N ALA A 143 7.88 8.35 6.49
CA ALA A 143 7.36 8.81 5.22
C ALA A 143 7.89 10.21 4.87
N GLU A 144 7.90 11.15 5.82
CA GLU A 144 8.45 12.49 5.63
C GLU A 144 9.97 12.46 5.33
N ASP A 145 10.74 11.67 6.08
CA ASP A 145 12.18 11.52 5.90
C ASP A 145 12.56 10.85 4.55
N SER A 146 11.59 10.24 3.85
CA SER A 146 11.82 9.48 2.60
C SER A 146 11.62 10.29 1.31
N CYS A 147 11.15 11.54 1.39
CA CYS A 147 10.63 12.32 0.24
C CYS A 147 11.60 13.27 -0.48
#